data_AF-A0A7W6L2S2-F1
#
_entry.id   AF-A0A7W6L2S2-F1
#
_cell.length_a   1.000
_cell.length_b   1.000
_cell.length_c   1.000
_cell.angle_alpha   90.00
_cell.angle_beta   90.00
_cell.angle_gamma   90.00
#
_symmetry.space_group_name_H-M   'P 1'
#
loop_
_entity.id
_entity.type
_entity.pdbx_description
1 polymer ?
#
loop_
_entity_poly.entity_id
_entity_poly.type
_entity_poly.pdbx_seq_one_letter_code
_entity_poly.pdbx_strand_id
1 'polypeptide(L)'
;MIHVRKPGWMLSGMLCIACLPAVAAAQDVASSSSKVGIDPTTGKLRALTAAESAALDQQANTAARSSAARSNIPQTEAAARATERRLPNGTVARKLPATQMSSLVATRQADGRIVIEHSDDADAQPAHAEHGALPHE
;
A
#
# COMPACT_ATOMS: atom_id res chain seq x y z
N MET A 1 45.64 -3.92 -50.86
CA MET A 1 44.98 -3.72 -52.17
C MET A 1 43.83 -4.71 -52.26
N ILE A 2 42.62 -4.15 -52.45
CA ILE A 2 41.37 -4.73 -52.98
C ILE A 2 41.04 -6.20 -52.66
N HIS A 3 39.93 -6.45 -51.97
CA HIS A 3 38.96 -7.51 -52.32
C HIS A 3 37.57 -7.14 -51.74
N VAL A 4 36.83 -6.30 -52.47
CA VAL A 4 35.39 -6.08 -52.26
C VAL A 4 34.64 -7.10 -53.12
N ARG A 5 33.86 -7.98 -52.49
CA ARG A 5 32.87 -8.84 -53.17
C ARG A 5 31.47 -8.46 -52.67
N LYS A 6 30.69 -7.81 -53.53
CA LYS A 6 29.21 -7.84 -53.57
C LYS A 6 28.79 -9.13 -54.33
N PRO A 7 27.54 -9.67 -54.31
CA PRO A 7 26.27 -8.92 -54.26
C PRO A 7 25.05 -9.59 -53.56
N GLY A 8 24.02 -8.77 -53.34
CA GLY A 8 22.61 -9.12 -53.47
C GLY A 8 21.96 -9.93 -52.34
N TRP A 9 20.81 -9.47 -51.87
CA TRP A 9 19.53 -10.09 -52.20
C TRP A 9 18.39 -9.26 -51.60
N MET A 10 17.53 -8.77 -52.50
CA MET A 10 16.08 -8.73 -52.40
C MET A 10 15.45 -7.90 -51.26
N LEU A 11 15.02 -6.69 -51.61
CA LEU A 11 13.82 -6.08 -51.03
C LEU A 11 12.63 -7.01 -51.30
N SER A 12 12.02 -7.51 -50.24
CA SER A 12 10.64 -7.98 -50.15
C SER A 12 10.24 -7.72 -48.69
N GLY A 13 9.18 -7.01 -48.33
CA GLY A 13 7.94 -6.74 -49.00
C GLY A 13 6.86 -6.82 -47.89
N MET A 14 5.83 -5.99 -48.02
CA MET A 14 4.52 -6.18 -47.38
C MET A 14 4.31 -5.70 -45.92
N LEU A 15 3.87 -4.44 -45.81
CA LEU A 15 2.60 -4.02 -45.23
C LEU A 15 1.90 -4.99 -44.25
N CYS A 16 1.99 -4.71 -42.94
CA CYS A 16 0.95 -5.05 -41.97
C CYS A 16 0.47 -3.77 -41.28
N ILE A 17 -0.62 -3.20 -41.81
CA ILE A 17 -1.48 -2.27 -41.07
C ILE A 17 -2.47 -3.12 -40.26
N ALA A 18 -2.70 -2.69 -39.02
CA ALA A 18 -3.77 -3.04 -38.08
C ALA A 18 -3.40 -3.97 -36.91
N CYS A 19 -3.79 -3.47 -35.73
CA CYS A 19 -4.02 -4.18 -34.47
C CYS A 19 -2.81 -4.35 -33.51
N LEU A 20 -2.37 -3.25 -32.90
CA LEU A 20 -1.94 -3.31 -31.50
C LEU A 20 -3.12 -2.89 -30.62
N PRO A 21 -3.83 -3.82 -29.93
CA PRO A 21 -4.53 -3.42 -28.74
C PRO A 21 -3.47 -3.05 -27.72
N ALA A 22 -3.55 -1.82 -27.23
CA ALA A 22 -2.88 -1.39 -26.01
C ALA A 22 -3.29 -2.36 -24.89
N VAL A 23 -2.45 -3.36 -24.63
CA VAL A 23 -2.47 -4.08 -23.36
C VAL A 23 -1.88 -3.13 -22.35
N ALA A 24 -2.73 -2.20 -21.90
CA ALA A 24 -2.64 -1.66 -20.57
C ALA A 24 -2.78 -2.87 -19.62
N ALA A 25 -1.66 -3.51 -19.33
CA ALA A 25 -1.54 -4.34 -18.15
C ALA A 25 -1.70 -3.37 -16.98
N ALA A 26 -2.96 -3.17 -16.58
CA ALA A 26 -3.28 -2.82 -15.22
C ALA A 26 -2.57 -3.89 -14.39
N GLN A 27 -1.41 -3.52 -13.82
CA GLN A 27 -0.85 -4.23 -12.70
C GLN A 27 -1.78 -3.96 -11.53
N ASP A 28 -2.94 -4.63 -11.56
CA ASP A 28 -3.71 -4.91 -10.37
C ASP A 28 -2.83 -5.88 -9.59
N VAL A 29 -1.91 -5.31 -8.81
CA VAL A 29 -1.29 -6.00 -7.69
C VAL A 29 -2.43 -6.23 -6.71
N ALA A 30 -3.29 -7.19 -7.05
CA ALA A 30 -4.24 -7.80 -6.16
C ALA A 30 -3.39 -8.34 -5.03
N SER A 31 -3.34 -7.57 -3.94
CA SER A 31 -2.76 -8.00 -2.68
C SER A 31 -3.25 -9.41 -2.43
N SER A 32 -2.33 -10.37 -2.35
CA SER A 32 -2.61 -11.80 -2.22
C SER A 32 -3.34 -12.05 -0.89
N SER A 33 -4.64 -11.79 -0.90
CA SER A 33 -5.54 -11.86 0.23
C SER A 33 -6.65 -12.84 -0.14
N SER A 34 -6.74 -13.92 0.63
CA SER A 34 -7.78 -14.93 0.45
C SER A 34 -9.10 -14.37 0.99
N LYS A 35 -10.03 -14.02 0.09
CA LYS A 35 -11.39 -13.59 0.44
C LYS A 35 -12.31 -14.80 0.42
N VAL A 36 -12.98 -15.08 1.54
CA VAL A 36 -13.96 -16.17 1.66
C VAL A 36 -15.21 -15.64 2.34
N GLY A 37 -16.38 -15.98 1.81
CA GLY A 37 -17.66 -15.66 2.43
C GLY A 37 -18.06 -16.71 3.45
N ILE A 38 -18.84 -16.33 4.46
CA ILE A 38 -19.48 -17.25 5.39
C ILE A 38 -20.97 -17.28 5.03
N ASP A 39 -21.53 -18.47 4.84
CA ASP A 39 -22.97 -18.64 4.71
C ASP A 39 -23.64 -18.37 6.08
N PRO A 40 -24.55 -17.39 6.19
CA PRO A 40 -25.18 -17.04 7.47
C PRO A 40 -26.09 -18.14 8.02
N THR A 41 -26.57 -19.06 7.18
CA THR A 41 -27.49 -20.13 7.59
C THR A 41 -26.74 -21.39 8.00
N THR A 42 -25.68 -21.74 7.30
CA THR A 42 -24.92 -22.98 7.55
C THR A 42 -23.60 -22.75 8.27
N GLY A 43 -23.13 -21.51 8.38
CA GLY A 43 -21.82 -21.15 8.94
C GLY A 43 -20.63 -21.64 8.11
N LYS A 44 -20.88 -22.27 6.95
CA LYS A 44 -19.83 -22.86 6.13
C LYS A 44 -19.14 -21.81 5.27
N LEU A 45 -17.86 -22.05 5.00
CA LEU A 45 -17.09 -21.25 4.06
C LEU A 45 -17.64 -21.46 2.64
N ARG A 46 -17.92 -20.36 1.96
CA ARG A 46 -18.35 -20.34 0.56
C ARG A 46 -17.51 -19.34 -0.23
N ALA A 47 -17.46 -19.52 -1.55
CA ALA A 47 -16.94 -18.49 -2.43
C ALA A 47 -17.74 -17.18 -2.24
N LEU A 48 -17.02 -16.07 -2.22
CA LEU A 48 -17.62 -14.75 -2.15
C LEU A 48 -18.28 -14.43 -3.50
N THR A 49 -19.47 -13.86 -3.49
CA THR A 49 -20.09 -13.43 -4.75
C THR A 49 -19.35 -12.21 -5.33
N ALA A 50 -19.54 -11.93 -6.62
CA ALA A 50 -18.89 -10.80 -7.28
C ALA A 50 -19.27 -9.45 -6.62
N ALA A 51 -20.53 -9.29 -6.22
CA ALA A 51 -21.02 -8.09 -5.54
C ALA A 51 -20.38 -7.90 -4.15
N GLU A 52 -20.28 -8.99 -3.37
CA GLU A 52 -19.65 -8.95 -2.05
C GLU A 52 -18.14 -8.70 -2.14
N SER A 53 -17.49 -9.25 -3.16
CA SER A 53 -16.07 -9.01 -3.43
C SER A 53 -15.83 -7.54 -3.75
N ALA A 54 -16.64 -6.95 -4.63
CA ALA A 54 -16.57 -5.53 -4.98
C ALA A 54 -16.83 -4.62 -3.76
N ALA A 55 -17.77 -5.00 -2.88
CA ALA A 55 -18.03 -4.27 -1.65
C ALA A 55 -16.82 -4.29 -0.69
N LEU A 56 -16.16 -5.44 -0.52
CA LEU A 56 -14.94 -5.53 0.29
C LEU A 56 -13.79 -4.71 -0.32
N ASP A 57 -13.65 -4.71 -1.64
CA ASP A 57 -12.64 -3.89 -2.32
C ASP A 57 -12.92 -2.39 -2.14
N GLN A 58 -14.19 -1.99 -2.19
CA GLN A 58 -14.59 -0.60 -1.93
C GLN A 58 -14.33 -0.20 -0.46
N GLN A 59 -14.56 -1.11 0.49
CA GLN A 59 -14.23 -0.89 1.90
C GLN A 59 -12.71 -0.76 2.12
N ALA A 60 -11.93 -1.65 1.52
CA ALA A 60 -10.47 -1.60 1.58
C ALA A 60 -9.92 -0.28 1.00
N ASN A 61 -10.45 0.14 -0.15
CA ASN A 61 -10.05 1.40 -0.78
C ASN A 61 -10.51 2.62 0.05
N THR A 62 -11.69 2.58 0.66
CA THR A 62 -12.16 3.63 1.57
C THR A 62 -11.25 3.74 2.80
N ALA A 63 -10.85 2.61 3.40
CA ALA A 63 -9.89 2.60 4.51
C ALA A 63 -8.53 3.17 4.10
N ALA A 64 -8.05 2.87 2.89
CA ALA A 64 -6.83 3.47 2.33
C ALA A 64 -6.97 4.99 2.05
N ARG A 65 -8.16 5.48 1.72
CA ARG A 65 -8.40 6.93 1.59
C ARG A 65 -8.51 7.63 2.94
N SER A 66 -9.09 6.97 3.94
CA SER A 66 -9.09 7.45 5.32
C SER A 66 -7.67 7.48 5.90
N SER A 67 -6.79 6.55 5.52
CA SER A 67 -5.38 6.67 5.85
C SER A 67 -4.73 7.86 5.15
N ALA A 68 -5.08 8.14 3.89
CA ALA A 68 -4.64 9.35 3.20
C ALA A 68 -5.19 10.63 3.82
N ALA A 69 -6.32 10.64 4.54
CA ALA A 69 -6.77 11.82 5.32
C ALA A 69 -5.81 12.18 6.47
N ARG A 70 -4.95 11.25 6.92
CA ARG A 70 -3.79 11.55 7.79
C ARG A 70 -2.74 12.43 7.09
N SER A 71 -2.82 12.66 5.78
CA SER A 71 -1.95 13.61 5.07
C SER A 71 -2.14 15.07 5.52
N ASN A 72 -3.23 15.40 6.22
CA ASN A 72 -3.44 16.73 6.78
C ASN A 72 -2.83 16.90 8.19
N ILE A 73 -2.01 15.93 8.62
CA ILE A 73 -1.19 16.01 9.83
C ILE A 73 0.15 16.66 9.45
N PRO A 74 0.56 17.77 10.10
CA PRO A 74 1.84 18.40 9.85
C PRO A 74 2.98 17.42 10.12
N GLN A 75 3.90 17.25 9.16
CA GLN A 75 5.03 16.33 9.33
C GLN A 75 6.13 16.90 10.23
N THR A 76 6.16 18.22 10.42
CA THR A 76 7.21 18.92 11.16
C THR A 76 6.63 19.93 12.16
N GLU A 77 7.43 20.28 13.17
CA GLU A 77 7.12 21.36 14.12
C GLU A 77 6.81 22.70 13.43
N ALA A 78 7.57 23.04 12.38
CA ALA A 78 7.36 24.27 11.64
C ALA A 78 6.00 24.27 10.92
N ALA A 79 5.65 23.16 10.27
CA ALA A 79 4.35 23.00 9.65
C ALA A 79 3.21 22.99 10.69
N ALA A 80 3.44 22.44 11.89
CA ALA A 80 2.47 22.50 12.97
C ALA A 80 2.20 23.93 13.44
N ARG A 81 3.24 24.76 13.61
CA ARG A 81 3.08 26.20 13.96
C ARG A 81 2.23 26.96 12.95
N ALA A 82 2.35 26.64 11.66
CA ALA A 82 1.50 27.23 10.63
C ALA A 82 0.00 26.90 10.76
N THR A 83 -0.37 25.91 11.58
CA THR A 83 -1.77 25.53 11.85
C THR A 83 -2.37 26.20 13.09
N GLU A 84 -1.64 27.12 13.73
CA GLU A 84 -2.13 27.82 14.91
C GLU A 84 -3.39 28.64 14.62
N ARG A 85 -4.40 28.48 15.47
CA ARG A 85 -5.61 29.30 15.45
C ARG A 85 -5.92 29.79 16.86
N ARG A 86 -6.10 31.11 17.00
CA ARG A 86 -6.59 31.72 18.23
C ARG A 86 -8.10 31.54 18.34
N LEU A 87 -8.56 31.06 19.49
CA LEU A 87 -9.98 30.90 19.78
C LEU A 87 -10.51 32.14 20.53
N PRO A 88 -11.83 32.38 20.52
CA PRO A 88 -12.45 33.53 21.20
C PRO A 88 -12.22 33.56 22.73
N ASN A 89 -11.88 32.41 23.32
CA ASN A 89 -11.55 32.25 24.74
C ASN A 89 -10.08 32.58 25.08
N GLY A 90 -9.29 33.06 24.12
CA GLY A 90 -7.87 33.40 24.30
C GLY A 90 -6.89 32.22 24.19
N THR A 91 -7.38 30.98 24.01
CA THR A 91 -6.52 29.81 23.80
C THR A 91 -6.00 29.71 22.36
N VAL A 92 -4.86 29.04 22.18
CA VAL A 92 -4.30 28.70 20.86
C VAL A 92 -4.49 27.21 20.62
N ALA A 93 -5.21 26.87 19.57
CA ALA A 93 -5.27 25.50 19.06
C ALA A 93 -4.21 25.32 17.97
N ARG A 94 -3.49 24.20 18.00
CA ARG A 94 -2.51 23.82 16.98
C ARG A 94 -2.65 22.33 16.72
N LYS A 95 -2.45 21.89 15.47
CA LYS A 95 -2.32 20.45 15.18
C LYS A 95 -1.01 19.90 15.75
N LEU A 96 -1.05 18.67 16.24
CA LEU A 96 0.14 17.95 16.70
C LEU A 96 0.98 17.51 15.48
N PRO A 97 2.30 17.74 15.48
CA PRO A 97 3.14 17.23 14.41
C PRO A 97 3.30 15.71 14.49
N ALA A 98 3.50 15.06 13.34
CA ALA A 98 3.68 13.62 13.23
C ALA A 98 4.88 13.11 14.06
N THR A 99 5.92 13.92 14.22
CA THR A 99 7.10 13.62 15.06
C THR A 99 6.78 13.42 16.54
N GLN A 100 5.61 13.88 17.01
CA GLN A 100 5.15 13.66 18.38
C GLN A 100 4.08 12.56 18.47
N MET A 101 3.71 11.94 17.34
CA MET A 101 2.76 10.83 17.31
C MET A 101 3.52 9.50 17.35
N SER A 102 3.01 8.55 18.14
CA SER A 102 3.52 7.18 18.14
C SER A 102 2.84 6.37 17.03
N SER A 103 3.63 5.63 16.24
CA SER A 103 3.12 4.69 15.24
C SER A 103 3.38 3.25 15.71
N LEU A 104 2.37 2.39 15.59
CA LEU A 104 2.44 0.98 15.96
C LEU A 104 1.98 0.13 14.79
N VAL A 105 2.75 -0.90 14.46
CA VAL A 105 2.40 -1.89 13.44
C VAL A 105 2.20 -3.24 14.11
N ALA A 106 1.03 -3.83 13.90
CA ALA A 106 0.71 -5.18 14.37
C ALA A 106 0.80 -6.16 13.19
N THR A 107 1.74 -7.11 13.27
CA THR A 107 1.94 -8.14 12.27
C THR A 107 1.57 -9.49 12.83
N ARG A 108 0.70 -10.22 12.12
CA ARG A 108 0.41 -11.62 12.43
C ARG A 108 1.47 -12.51 11.78
N GLN A 109 2.19 -13.27 12.59
CA GLN A 109 3.18 -14.24 12.12
C GLN A 109 2.51 -15.54 11.65
N ALA A 110 3.25 -16.37 10.91
CA ALA A 110 2.76 -17.63 10.35
C ALA A 110 2.38 -18.67 11.43
N ASP A 111 2.96 -18.55 12.62
CA ASP A 111 2.63 -19.36 13.80
C ASP A 111 1.37 -18.88 14.54
N GLY A 112 0.74 -17.81 14.06
CA GLY A 112 -0.47 -17.23 14.63
C GLY A 112 -0.25 -16.18 15.72
N ARG A 113 1.01 -15.89 16.12
CA ARG A 113 1.32 -14.83 17.08
C ARG A 113 1.11 -13.44 16.47
N ILE A 114 0.80 -12.46 17.31
CA ILE A 114 0.76 -11.04 16.93
C ILE A 114 1.97 -10.36 17.53
N VAL A 115 2.79 -9.75 16.68
CA VAL A 115 3.93 -8.91 17.09
C VAL A 115 3.56 -7.46 16.83
N ILE A 116 3.73 -6.61 17.85
CA ILE A 116 3.46 -5.18 17.78
C ILE A 116 4.80 -4.46 17.91
N GLU A 117 5.15 -3.70 16.88
CA GLU A 117 6.40 -2.94 16.81
C GLU A 117 6.09 -1.44 16.78
N HIS A 118 6.95 -0.65 17.44
CA HIS A 118 6.95 0.79 17.26
C HIS A 118 7.63 1.11 15.94
N SER A 119 6.95 1.86 15.09
CA SER A 119 7.54 2.41 13.87
C SER A 119 7.99 3.82 14.19
N ASP A 120 9.30 4.00 14.35
CA ASP A 120 9.88 5.33 14.23
C ASP A 120 9.86 5.64 12.74
N ASP A 121 9.00 6.56 12.30
CA ASP A 121 8.96 7.05 10.92
C ASP A 121 10.26 7.81 10.60
N ALA A 122 11.31 7.03 10.34
CA ALA A 122 12.58 7.39 9.72
C ALA A 122 13.18 6.09 9.15
N ASP A 123 12.75 5.70 7.95
CA ASP A 123 13.45 4.76 7.07
C ASP A 123 13.89 3.39 7.66
N ALA A 124 13.04 2.72 8.45
CA ALA A 124 13.37 1.39 8.96
C ALA A 124 12.68 0.27 8.15
N GLN A 125 13.43 -0.27 7.18
CA GLN A 125 13.29 -1.65 6.70
C GLN A 125 13.19 -2.60 7.91
N PRO A 126 12.26 -3.57 7.97
CA PRO A 126 12.11 -4.43 9.14
C PRO A 126 13.35 -5.31 9.31
N ALA A 127 14.19 -4.96 10.27
CA ALA A 127 15.23 -5.84 10.79
C ALA A 127 14.61 -6.68 11.90
N HIS A 128 14.40 -7.97 11.62
CA HIS A 128 14.01 -8.96 12.61
C HIS A 128 15.02 -8.94 13.79
N ALA A 129 14.64 -8.32 14.90
CA ALA A 129 15.39 -8.38 16.14
C ALA A 129 14.67 -9.34 17.09
N GLU A 130 15.26 -10.50 17.33
CA GLU A 130 14.76 -11.50 18.27
C GLU A 130 14.73 -10.89 19.68
N HIS A 131 13.54 -10.60 20.20
CA HIS A 131 13.38 -10.03 21.53
C HIS A 131 13.52 -11.10 22.61
N GLY A 132 14.49 -10.84 23.50
CA GLY A 132 14.89 -11.69 24.61
C GLY A 132 13.79 -11.97 25.62
N ALA A 133 13.92 -13.14 26.23
CA ALA A 133 13.04 -13.66 27.27
C ALA A 133 12.95 -12.71 28.47
N LEU A 134 11.72 -12.45 28.93
CA LEU A 134 11.45 -11.74 30.16
C LEU A 134 11.85 -12.59 31.38
N PRO A 135 12.54 -12.03 32.38
CA PRO A 135 12.81 -12.73 33.64
C PRO A 135 11.50 -12.91 34.41
N HIS A 136 11.31 -14.13 34.92
CA HIS A 136 10.26 -14.51 35.85
C HIS A 136 10.75 -14.20 37.27
N GLU A 137 10.03 -13.33 37.98
CA GLU A 137 10.14 -13.15 39.42
C GLU A 137 9.26 -14.15 40.18
#